data_AF-A0A2S6QZU5-F1
#
_entry.id   AF-A0A2S6QZU5-F1
#
_cell.length_a   1.000
_cell.length_b   1.000
_cell.length_c   1.000
_cell.angle_alpha   90.00
_cell.angle_beta   90.00
_cell.angle_gamma   90.00
#
_symmetry.space_group_name_H-M   'P 1'
#
loop_
_entity.id
_entity.type
_entity.pdbx_description
1 polymer ?
#
loop_
_entity_poly.entity_id
_entity_poly.type
_entity_poly.pdbx_seq_one_letter_code
_entity_poly.pdbx_strand_id
1 'polypeptide(L)'
;EKGAFPLYDAVPYLAADSVQKLSADSRAEIERHGIRNALLTSIAPTGTISLLAGNISSGIEPVFSYSYRRNVLMPDGSRKSETVSDYAYRLFRELKGEHTPLPDYFVDAQQLRPSDHLVVQALAQKYIDSSISKTINCPEEIDFEDFRDIYTQAFELGCKGCTTYRPNAVTGAVLEADDTAAQQNEAAEVQEELPLKQPVAKPRDAYEAGGVVYMTQPLERPESLQGNTYKIRWPENDHAIYITINDMLRDGRRLPFEIFINSKNTEHYAWTVALTRMISAVFRRGGDISFVVEELKAVFDPRGGQWMEGRYVPSILAAIGEVIEHHLNVIGFNAPAALPVASPPIAARRIGDEAQSQSPASENLKNCPRCSQYGVIQQEGCDVCTSCGFSKCA
;
A
#
# COMPACT_ATOMS: atom_id res chain seq x y z
N GLU A 1 -24.23 -14.67 13.91
CA GLU A 1 -23.34 -14.93 15.08
C GLU A 1 -22.72 -13.67 15.70
N LYS A 2 -22.07 -12.79 14.91
CA LYS A 2 -21.35 -11.61 15.46
C LYS A 2 -22.01 -10.25 15.14
N GLY A 3 -23.26 -10.27 14.67
CA GLY A 3 -23.97 -9.09 14.16
C GLY A 3 -23.42 -8.57 12.83
N ALA A 4 -24.02 -7.48 12.35
CA ALA A 4 -23.61 -6.82 11.12
C ALA A 4 -22.29 -6.03 11.29
N PHE A 5 -21.73 -5.50 10.20
CA PHE A 5 -20.66 -4.49 10.28
C PHE A 5 -21.20 -3.16 10.85
N PRO A 6 -20.37 -2.31 11.49
CA PRO A 6 -20.86 -1.14 12.24
C PRO A 6 -21.65 -0.10 11.43
N LEU A 7 -21.40 0.00 10.13
CA LEU A 7 -22.04 0.96 9.22
C LEU A 7 -23.14 0.31 8.35
N TYR A 8 -23.61 -0.88 8.72
CA TYR A 8 -24.66 -1.55 7.96
C TYR A 8 -25.98 -0.80 8.09
N ASP A 9 -26.52 -0.37 6.95
CA ASP A 9 -27.86 0.16 6.82
C ASP A 9 -28.63 -0.70 5.80
N ALA A 10 -29.70 -1.35 6.25
CA ALA A 10 -30.41 -2.35 5.48
C ALA A 10 -30.98 -1.79 4.18
N VAL A 11 -31.54 -0.58 4.20
CA VAL A 11 -32.22 0.00 3.04
C VAL A 11 -31.24 0.26 1.87
N PRO A 12 -30.16 1.05 2.04
CA PRO A 12 -29.20 1.27 0.97
C PRO A 12 -28.38 0.02 0.63
N TYR A 13 -28.10 -0.86 1.59
CA TYR A 13 -27.35 -2.08 1.31
C TYR A 13 -28.14 -3.07 0.45
N LEU A 14 -29.40 -3.33 0.80
CA LEU A 14 -30.27 -4.20 0.01
C LEU A 14 -30.56 -3.61 -1.37
N ALA A 15 -30.60 -2.27 -1.50
CA ALA A 15 -30.81 -1.59 -2.78
C ALA A 15 -29.59 -1.66 -3.73
N ALA A 16 -28.41 -2.09 -3.27
CA ALA A 16 -27.21 -2.13 -4.11
C ALA A 16 -27.32 -3.15 -5.26
N ASP A 17 -26.82 -2.79 -6.44
CA ASP A 17 -26.93 -3.60 -7.67
C ASP A 17 -26.38 -5.04 -7.53
N SER A 18 -25.29 -5.22 -6.80
CA SER A 18 -24.70 -6.54 -6.55
C SER A 18 -25.58 -7.39 -5.63
N VAL A 19 -26.17 -6.77 -4.61
CA VAL A 19 -27.04 -7.43 -3.63
C VAL A 19 -28.38 -7.81 -4.25
N GLN A 20 -28.90 -6.97 -5.15
CA GLN A 20 -30.13 -7.26 -5.91
C GLN A 20 -30.03 -8.49 -6.81
N LYS A 21 -28.81 -8.90 -7.19
CA LYS A 21 -28.56 -10.11 -7.99
C LYS A 21 -28.52 -11.40 -7.16
N LEU A 22 -28.50 -11.30 -5.83
CA LEU A 22 -28.54 -12.46 -4.95
C LEU A 22 -29.95 -13.09 -4.94
N SER A 23 -30.03 -14.36 -4.52
CA SER A 23 -31.31 -15.04 -4.37
C SER A 23 -32.21 -14.32 -3.36
N ALA A 24 -33.53 -14.53 -3.48
CA ALA A 24 -34.49 -13.97 -2.54
C ALA A 24 -34.18 -14.38 -1.09
N ASP A 25 -33.82 -15.65 -0.88
CA ASP A 25 -33.48 -16.20 0.43
C ASP A 25 -32.24 -15.50 1.02
N SER A 26 -31.18 -15.30 0.22
CA SER A 26 -29.98 -14.59 0.70
C SER A 26 -30.29 -13.14 1.07
N ARG A 27 -31.12 -12.44 0.28
CA ARG A 27 -31.52 -11.06 0.60
C ARG A 27 -32.36 -10.99 1.87
N ALA A 28 -33.30 -11.92 2.07
CA ALA A 28 -34.12 -11.99 3.29
C ALA A 28 -33.26 -12.27 4.54
N GLU A 29 -32.25 -13.14 4.44
CA GLU A 29 -31.32 -13.40 5.53
C GLU A 29 -30.44 -12.18 5.84
N ILE A 30 -29.96 -11.48 4.81
CA ILE A 30 -29.22 -10.21 4.99
C ILE A 30 -30.12 -9.15 5.63
N GLU A 31 -31.38 -9.02 5.21
CA GLU A 31 -32.33 -8.08 5.82
C GLU A 31 -32.55 -8.38 7.30
N ARG A 32 -32.78 -9.66 7.64
CA ARG A 32 -33.09 -10.10 9.00
C ARG A 32 -31.90 -10.02 9.96
N HIS A 33 -30.70 -10.37 9.48
CA HIS A 33 -29.53 -10.57 10.34
C HIS A 33 -28.40 -9.58 10.09
N GLY A 34 -28.48 -8.82 9.00
CA GLY A 34 -27.37 -8.02 8.46
C GLY A 34 -26.25 -8.90 7.92
N ILE A 35 -25.19 -8.25 7.44
CA ILE A 35 -23.97 -8.91 6.97
C ILE A 35 -22.76 -8.45 7.78
N ARG A 36 -21.84 -9.36 8.10
CA ARG A 36 -20.71 -9.06 8.97
C ARG A 36 -19.59 -8.28 8.28
N ASN A 37 -19.41 -8.50 6.99
CA ASN A 37 -18.37 -7.89 6.18
C ASN A 37 -19.03 -7.01 5.13
N ALA A 38 -18.61 -5.75 5.00
CA ALA A 38 -19.18 -4.83 4.02
C ALA A 38 -18.90 -5.28 2.57
N LEU A 39 -17.73 -5.89 2.35
CA LEU A 39 -17.29 -6.52 1.11
C LEU A 39 -16.70 -7.89 1.43
N LEU A 40 -17.01 -8.89 0.62
CA LEU A 40 -16.65 -10.30 0.81
C LEU A 40 -15.62 -10.80 -0.20
N THR A 41 -15.66 -10.30 -1.44
CA THR A 41 -14.97 -10.89 -2.58
C THR A 41 -14.11 -9.87 -3.30
N SER A 42 -12.87 -10.26 -3.56
CA SER A 42 -11.89 -9.48 -4.31
C SER A 42 -10.91 -10.45 -4.95
N ILE A 43 -10.46 -10.14 -6.17
CA ILE A 43 -9.44 -10.94 -6.85
C ILE A 43 -8.16 -10.11 -6.95
N ALA A 44 -7.21 -10.44 -6.08
CA ALA A 44 -5.87 -9.86 -6.07
C ALA A 44 -4.91 -10.68 -6.96
N PRO A 45 -3.79 -10.11 -7.42
CA PRO A 45 -2.80 -10.87 -8.16
C PRO A 45 -2.07 -11.83 -7.20
N THR A 46 -1.92 -13.10 -7.59
CA THR A 46 -1.36 -14.14 -6.73
C THR A 46 0.12 -14.42 -7.06
N GLY A 47 0.93 -13.38 -7.26
CA GLY A 47 2.23 -13.45 -7.96
C GLY A 47 3.25 -14.49 -7.46
N THR A 48 3.69 -14.45 -6.20
CA THR A 48 4.61 -15.47 -5.64
C THR A 48 3.85 -16.64 -5.02
N ILE A 49 2.68 -16.39 -4.45
CA ILE A 49 1.89 -17.43 -3.78
C ILE A 49 1.31 -18.47 -4.75
N SER A 50 1.17 -18.15 -6.04
CA SER A 50 0.81 -19.14 -7.08
C SER A 50 1.85 -20.25 -7.21
N LEU A 51 3.13 -19.97 -6.93
CA LEU A 51 4.19 -20.96 -6.95
C LEU A 51 3.94 -22.08 -5.95
N LEU A 52 3.44 -21.74 -4.75
CA LEU A 52 3.10 -22.72 -3.72
C LEU A 52 1.95 -23.64 -4.17
N ALA A 53 1.04 -23.10 -4.98
CA ALA A 53 -0.05 -23.86 -5.57
C ALA A 53 0.36 -24.61 -6.87
N GLY A 54 1.66 -24.81 -7.11
CA GLY A 54 2.17 -25.53 -8.26
C GLY A 54 2.47 -24.65 -9.49
N ASN A 55 2.62 -23.34 -9.28
CA ASN A 55 2.74 -22.32 -10.31
C ASN A 55 1.52 -22.26 -11.23
N ILE A 56 0.35 -22.07 -10.65
CA ILE A 56 -0.89 -21.79 -11.38
C ILE A 56 -0.93 -20.35 -11.91
N SER A 57 -1.82 -20.09 -12.85
CA SER A 57 -2.10 -18.73 -13.33
C SER A 57 -2.43 -17.78 -12.18
N SER A 58 -2.00 -16.52 -12.30
CA SER A 58 -2.16 -15.56 -11.21
C SER A 58 -3.57 -14.95 -11.20
N GLY A 59 -4.43 -15.34 -10.27
CA GLY A 59 -5.82 -14.86 -10.23
C GLY A 59 -6.65 -15.38 -11.41
N ILE A 60 -7.21 -14.46 -12.22
CA ILE A 60 -7.97 -14.78 -13.45
C ILE A 60 -7.18 -14.44 -14.73
N GLU A 61 -5.86 -14.42 -14.61
CA GLU A 61 -4.99 -14.18 -15.75
C GLU A 61 -4.90 -15.42 -16.64
N PRO A 62 -4.79 -15.25 -17.97
CA PRO A 62 -4.26 -16.33 -18.81
C PRO A 62 -2.83 -16.66 -18.34
N VAL A 63 -2.38 -17.87 -18.67
CA VAL A 63 -0.98 -18.24 -18.45
C VAL A 63 -0.12 -17.28 -19.29
N PHE A 64 0.85 -16.60 -18.67
CA PHE A 64 1.71 -15.66 -19.37
C PHE A 64 2.67 -16.37 -20.34
N SER A 65 3.31 -17.43 -19.85
CA SER A 65 4.10 -18.39 -20.62
C SER A 65 4.05 -19.74 -19.90
N TYR A 66 4.08 -20.85 -20.64
CA TYR A 66 4.06 -22.19 -20.06
C TYR A 66 5.35 -22.57 -19.36
N SER A 67 6.48 -21.99 -19.77
CA SER A 67 7.77 -22.08 -19.11
C SER A 67 8.50 -20.74 -19.21
N TYR A 68 9.10 -20.31 -18.11
CA TYR A 68 9.81 -19.03 -18.05
C TYR A 68 10.85 -19.05 -16.92
N ARG A 69 11.82 -18.14 -17.02
CA ARG A 69 12.83 -17.97 -15.97
C ARG A 69 12.37 -16.93 -14.95
N ARG A 70 12.52 -17.26 -13.67
CA ARG A 70 12.22 -16.37 -12.55
C ARG A 70 13.46 -16.17 -11.70
N ASN A 71 13.75 -14.91 -11.37
CA ASN A 71 14.81 -14.57 -10.43
C ASN A 71 14.27 -14.62 -9.00
N VAL A 72 14.82 -15.52 -8.20
CA VAL A 72 14.52 -15.70 -6.78
C VAL A 72 15.61 -14.99 -5.97
N LEU A 73 15.20 -14.12 -5.04
CA LEU A 73 16.11 -13.50 -4.09
C LEU A 73 16.44 -14.51 -2.99
N MET A 74 17.71 -14.80 -2.83
CA MET A 74 18.23 -15.72 -1.82
C MET A 74 18.45 -14.97 -0.48
N PRO A 75 18.50 -15.68 0.66
CA PRO A 75 18.73 -15.06 1.98
C PRO A 75 20.02 -14.25 2.09
N ASP A 76 21.02 -14.55 1.26
CA ASP A 76 22.30 -13.83 1.18
C ASP A 76 22.25 -12.57 0.28
N GLY A 77 21.08 -12.24 -0.26
CA GLY A 77 20.86 -11.11 -1.16
C GLY A 77 21.22 -11.39 -2.63
N SER A 78 21.75 -12.57 -2.96
CA SER A 78 22.01 -12.97 -4.34
C SER A 78 20.72 -13.30 -5.09
N ARG A 79 20.73 -13.20 -6.42
CA ARG A 79 19.60 -13.62 -7.28
C ARG A 79 19.93 -14.96 -7.92
N LYS A 80 19.06 -15.94 -7.73
CA LYS A 80 19.12 -17.23 -8.42
C LYS A 80 18.04 -17.29 -9.48
N SER A 81 18.42 -17.56 -10.72
CA SER A 81 17.47 -17.78 -11.81
C SER A 81 17.01 -19.24 -11.79
N GLU A 82 15.71 -19.48 -11.70
CA GLU A 82 15.11 -20.81 -11.78
C GLU A 82 14.06 -20.84 -12.91
N THR A 83 14.05 -21.94 -13.67
CA THR A 83 12.99 -22.19 -14.65
C THR A 83 11.76 -22.70 -13.92
N VAL A 84 10.63 -22.04 -14.15
CA VAL A 84 9.34 -22.40 -13.58
C VAL A 84 8.38 -22.69 -14.73
N SER A 85 7.54 -23.70 -14.56
CA SER A 85 6.55 -24.10 -15.56
C SER A 85 5.16 -24.12 -14.96
N ASP A 86 4.15 -23.77 -15.76
CA ASP A 86 2.75 -23.81 -15.37
C ASP A 86 2.31 -25.24 -14.99
N TYR A 87 1.43 -25.35 -14.00
CA TYR A 87 0.93 -26.63 -13.50
C TYR A 87 0.23 -27.45 -14.58
N ALA A 88 -0.72 -26.85 -15.31
CA ALA A 88 -1.54 -27.55 -16.28
C ALA A 88 -0.73 -27.99 -17.50
N TYR A 89 0.22 -27.14 -17.93
CA TYR A 89 1.20 -27.49 -18.95
C TYR A 89 2.02 -28.72 -18.55
N ARG A 90 2.61 -28.70 -17.35
CA ARG A 90 3.45 -29.80 -16.87
C ARG A 90 2.67 -31.10 -16.70
N LEU A 91 1.43 -31.02 -16.20
CA LEU A 91 0.54 -32.17 -16.09
C LEU A 91 0.14 -32.73 -17.48
N PHE A 92 -0.11 -31.85 -18.46
CA PHE A 92 -0.39 -32.30 -19.82
C PHE A 92 0.80 -33.07 -20.42
N ARG A 93 2.02 -32.56 -20.26
CA ARG A 93 3.26 -33.23 -20.69
C ARG A 93 3.43 -34.60 -20.02
N GLU A 94 3.15 -34.70 -18.73
CA GLU A 94 3.19 -35.98 -17.99
C GLU A 94 2.16 -36.99 -18.52
N LEU A 95 0.92 -36.54 -18.76
CA LEU A 95 -0.18 -37.43 -19.17
C LEU A 95 -0.18 -37.80 -20.65
N LYS A 96 0.30 -36.91 -21.51
CA LYS A 96 0.22 -37.04 -22.98
C LYS A 96 1.57 -37.24 -23.64
N GLY A 97 2.67 -37.09 -22.92
CA GLY A 97 4.04 -37.20 -23.43
C GLY A 97 4.63 -35.85 -23.82
N GLU A 98 5.95 -35.73 -23.67
CA GLU A 98 6.70 -34.47 -23.78
C GLU A 98 6.54 -33.80 -25.15
N HIS A 99 6.44 -34.57 -26.23
CA HIS A 99 6.42 -34.06 -27.60
C HIS A 99 5.01 -33.95 -28.21
N THR A 100 3.96 -34.24 -27.44
CA THR A 100 2.60 -34.15 -27.96
C THR A 100 2.23 -32.68 -28.24
N PRO A 101 1.70 -32.36 -29.43
CA PRO A 101 1.28 -30.99 -29.74
C PRO A 101 0.29 -30.47 -28.70
N LEU A 102 0.46 -29.22 -28.28
CA LEU A 102 -0.50 -28.57 -27.39
C LEU A 102 -1.82 -28.37 -28.14
N PRO A 103 -2.96 -28.75 -27.54
CA PRO A 103 -4.28 -28.43 -28.08
C PRO A 103 -4.50 -26.93 -28.23
N ASP A 104 -5.44 -26.54 -29.09
CA ASP A 104 -5.80 -25.14 -29.37
C ASP A 104 -6.33 -24.36 -28.15
N TYR A 105 -6.83 -25.05 -27.12
CA TYR A 105 -7.25 -24.45 -25.86
C TYR A 105 -6.09 -24.14 -24.89
N PHE A 106 -4.85 -24.54 -25.21
CA PHE A 106 -3.65 -23.99 -24.56
C PHE A 106 -3.32 -22.66 -25.22
N VAL A 107 -3.99 -21.61 -24.74
CA VAL A 107 -3.76 -20.22 -25.15
C VAL A 107 -2.99 -19.49 -24.04
N ASP A 108 -1.96 -18.76 -24.42
CA ASP A 108 -1.20 -17.89 -23.52
C ASP A 108 -1.64 -16.41 -23.65
N ALA A 109 -1.09 -15.56 -22.79
CA ALA A 109 -1.41 -14.14 -22.75
C ALA A 109 -1.02 -13.37 -24.02
N GLN A 110 -0.05 -13.85 -24.80
CA GLN A 110 0.46 -13.18 -26.00
C GLN A 110 -0.43 -13.44 -27.22
N GLN A 111 -1.17 -14.55 -27.21
CA GLN A 111 -2.10 -14.94 -28.26
C GLN A 111 -3.49 -14.29 -28.14
N LEU A 112 -3.77 -13.61 -27.01
CA LEU A 112 -5.07 -12.99 -26.73
C LEU A 112 -5.10 -11.52 -27.15
N ARG A 113 -6.23 -11.08 -27.71
CA ARG A 113 -6.45 -9.65 -28.00
C ARG A 113 -6.81 -8.92 -26.71
N PRO A 114 -6.50 -7.61 -26.57
CA PRO A 114 -6.90 -6.83 -25.40
C PRO A 114 -8.40 -6.93 -25.05
N SER A 115 -9.27 -6.97 -26.07
CA SER A 115 -10.72 -7.16 -25.89
C SER A 115 -11.07 -8.49 -25.21
N ASP A 116 -10.34 -9.57 -25.51
CA ASP A 116 -10.61 -10.90 -24.96
C ASP A 116 -10.30 -10.92 -23.45
N HIS A 117 -9.25 -10.20 -23.02
CA HIS A 117 -8.96 -10.02 -21.61
C HIS A 117 -10.09 -9.26 -20.87
N LEU A 118 -10.65 -8.22 -21.49
CA LEU A 118 -11.75 -7.44 -20.90
C LEU A 118 -13.00 -8.28 -20.71
N VAL A 119 -13.35 -9.13 -21.68
CA VAL A 119 -14.53 -10.01 -21.60
C VAL A 119 -14.44 -10.95 -20.40
N VAL A 120 -13.27 -11.55 -20.16
CA VAL A 120 -13.03 -12.41 -19.00
C VAL A 120 -13.21 -11.63 -17.70
N GLN A 121 -12.66 -10.41 -17.62
CA GLN A 121 -12.79 -9.57 -16.44
C GLN A 121 -14.25 -9.19 -16.17
N ALA A 122 -14.95 -8.72 -17.20
CA ALA A 122 -16.34 -8.30 -17.13
C ALA A 122 -17.25 -9.45 -16.69
N LEU A 123 -16.97 -10.67 -17.15
CA LEU A 123 -17.70 -11.87 -16.74
C LEU A 123 -17.48 -12.19 -15.25
N ALA A 124 -16.23 -12.26 -14.82
CA ALA A 124 -15.88 -12.58 -13.43
C ALA A 124 -16.41 -11.53 -12.45
N GLN A 125 -16.32 -10.25 -12.80
CA GLN A 125 -16.70 -9.13 -11.94
C GLN A 125 -18.19 -9.12 -11.55
N LYS A 126 -19.07 -9.79 -12.31
CA LYS A 126 -20.49 -9.93 -11.96
C LYS A 126 -20.70 -10.55 -10.58
N TYR A 127 -19.72 -11.34 -10.12
CA TYR A 127 -19.75 -12.06 -8.85
C TYR A 127 -18.77 -11.48 -7.81
N ILE A 128 -18.14 -10.35 -8.12
CA ILE A 128 -17.16 -9.69 -7.25
C ILE A 128 -17.77 -8.37 -6.77
N ASP A 129 -17.93 -8.20 -5.46
CA ASP A 129 -18.48 -6.99 -4.84
C ASP A 129 -17.45 -5.87 -4.71
N SER A 130 -16.18 -6.19 -4.45
CA SER A 130 -15.06 -5.25 -4.53
C SER A 130 -14.54 -5.10 -5.98
N SER A 131 -13.29 -5.46 -6.27
CA SER A 131 -12.70 -5.32 -7.60
C SER A 131 -11.78 -6.49 -7.96
N ILE A 132 -11.28 -6.48 -9.19
CA ILE A 132 -10.38 -7.47 -9.75
C ILE A 132 -9.12 -6.74 -10.22
N SER A 133 -7.96 -7.22 -9.78
CA SER A 133 -6.65 -6.78 -10.28
C SER A 133 -6.22 -7.73 -11.40
N LYS A 134 -6.74 -7.45 -12.60
CA LYS A 134 -6.39 -8.15 -13.85
C LYS A 134 -5.71 -7.18 -14.81
N THR A 135 -4.70 -7.68 -15.50
CA THR A 135 -3.90 -6.99 -16.49
C THR A 135 -4.37 -7.34 -17.90
N ILE A 136 -4.61 -6.30 -18.69
CA ILE A 136 -4.88 -6.36 -20.13
C ILE A 136 -3.53 -6.23 -20.83
N ASN A 137 -3.00 -7.34 -21.32
CA ASN A 137 -1.75 -7.32 -22.08
C ASN A 137 -2.02 -6.70 -23.46
N CYS A 138 -1.22 -5.72 -23.82
CA CYS A 138 -1.33 -4.97 -25.06
C CYS A 138 -0.11 -5.25 -25.94
N PRO A 139 -0.29 -5.40 -27.27
CA PRO A 139 0.83 -5.48 -28.21
C PRO A 139 1.75 -4.26 -28.07
N GLU A 140 3.04 -4.43 -28.33
CA GLU A 140 4.00 -3.32 -28.25
C GLU A 140 3.69 -2.26 -29.32
N GLU A 141 3.23 -2.68 -30.48
CA GLU A 141 2.90 -1.89 -31.65
C GLU A 141 1.47 -1.32 -31.67
N ILE A 142 0.68 -1.53 -30.62
CA ILE A 142 -0.69 -1.01 -30.54
C ILE A 142 -0.72 0.51 -30.74
N ASP A 143 -1.60 0.99 -31.62
CA ASP A 143 -1.77 2.42 -31.87
C ASP A 143 -2.58 3.10 -30.76
N PHE A 144 -2.65 4.43 -30.82
CA PHE A 144 -3.30 5.21 -29.78
C PHE A 144 -4.82 5.00 -29.79
N GLU A 145 -5.43 4.93 -30.97
CA GLU A 145 -6.85 4.77 -31.16
C GLU A 145 -7.36 3.44 -30.59
N ASP A 146 -6.68 2.34 -30.91
CA ASP A 146 -6.96 0.99 -30.40
C ASP A 146 -6.68 0.91 -28.89
N PHE A 147 -5.59 1.51 -28.41
CA PHE A 147 -5.30 1.54 -26.98
C PHE A 147 -6.34 2.33 -26.18
N ARG A 148 -6.80 3.47 -26.71
CA ARG A 148 -7.90 4.24 -26.13
C ARG A 148 -9.19 3.42 -26.11
N ASP A 149 -9.46 2.69 -27.19
CA ASP A 149 -10.68 1.89 -27.33
C ASP A 149 -10.78 0.79 -26.26
N ILE A 150 -9.67 0.26 -25.74
CA ILE A 150 -9.66 -0.66 -24.59
C ILE A 150 -10.41 -0.08 -23.40
N TYR A 151 -10.20 1.21 -23.08
CA TYR A 151 -10.88 1.86 -21.95
C TYR A 151 -12.36 2.14 -22.24
N THR A 152 -12.69 2.50 -23.48
CA THR A 152 -14.08 2.65 -23.92
C THR A 152 -14.82 1.31 -23.79
N GLN A 153 -14.26 0.24 -24.33
CA GLN A 153 -14.80 -1.12 -24.21
C GLN A 153 -14.93 -1.55 -22.75
N ALA A 154 -13.92 -1.28 -21.91
CA ALA A 154 -13.98 -1.61 -20.48
C ALA A 154 -15.15 -0.89 -19.78
N PHE A 155 -15.36 0.38 -20.10
CA PHE A 155 -16.49 1.16 -19.58
C PHE A 155 -17.84 0.60 -20.07
N GLU A 156 -17.96 0.31 -21.37
CA GLU A 156 -19.17 -0.26 -21.97
C GLU A 156 -19.54 -1.64 -21.39
N LEU A 157 -18.52 -2.45 -21.08
CA LEU A 157 -18.68 -3.75 -20.41
C LEU A 157 -18.98 -3.63 -18.91
N GLY A 158 -18.94 -2.42 -18.35
CA GLY A 158 -19.19 -2.16 -16.93
C GLY A 158 -18.06 -2.62 -16.01
N CYS A 159 -16.82 -2.69 -16.50
CA CYS A 159 -15.65 -2.97 -15.67
C CYS A 159 -15.46 -1.87 -14.62
N LYS A 160 -15.26 -2.24 -13.35
CA LYS A 160 -15.01 -1.33 -12.22
C LYS A 160 -13.63 -0.67 -12.28
N GLY A 161 -12.72 -1.27 -13.04
CA GLY A 161 -11.38 -0.76 -13.35
C GLY A 161 -10.76 -1.62 -14.44
N CYS A 162 -9.67 -1.16 -15.05
CA CYS A 162 -8.85 -2.00 -15.92
C CYS A 162 -7.40 -1.51 -15.83
N THR A 163 -6.47 -2.46 -15.82
CA THR A 163 -5.04 -2.19 -15.82
C THR A 163 -4.47 -2.69 -17.12
N THR A 164 -3.84 -1.82 -17.90
CA THR A 164 -3.18 -2.19 -19.15
C THR A 164 -1.68 -2.35 -18.94
N TYR A 165 -1.07 -3.36 -19.54
CA TYR A 165 0.38 -3.48 -19.65
C TYR A 165 0.77 -3.54 -21.12
N ARG A 166 1.62 -2.58 -21.53
CA ARG A 166 2.23 -2.53 -22.86
C ARG A 166 3.74 -2.70 -22.69
N PRO A 167 4.35 -3.76 -23.26
CA PRO A 167 5.80 -3.93 -23.23
C PRO A 167 6.52 -2.71 -23.82
N ASN A 168 7.65 -2.33 -23.24
CA ASN A 168 8.58 -1.37 -23.82
C ASN A 168 10.00 -1.54 -23.25
N ALA A 169 10.99 -0.97 -23.94
CA ALA A 169 12.42 -1.06 -23.62
C ALA A 169 12.81 -0.49 -22.24
N VAL A 170 11.97 0.30 -21.58
CA VAL A 170 12.27 0.95 -20.29
C VAL A 170 11.60 0.21 -19.13
N THR A 171 10.37 -0.27 -19.30
CA THR A 171 9.63 -0.99 -18.25
C THR A 171 10.10 -2.42 -18.09
N GLY A 172 10.74 -3.00 -19.13
CA GLY A 172 11.19 -4.39 -19.14
C GLY A 172 10.03 -5.39 -19.02
N ALA A 173 10.31 -6.66 -19.29
CA ALA A 173 9.40 -7.75 -18.95
C ALA A 173 9.78 -8.28 -17.56
N VAL A 174 8.82 -8.32 -16.62
CA VAL A 174 9.06 -8.93 -15.29
C VAL A 174 9.21 -10.45 -15.40
N LEU A 175 8.74 -11.03 -16.51
CA LEU A 175 8.81 -12.44 -16.86
C LEU A 175 9.35 -12.53 -18.29
N GLU A 176 10.49 -13.18 -18.47
CA GLU A 176 11.10 -13.39 -19.78
C GLU A 176 10.70 -14.77 -20.32
N ALA A 177 10.12 -14.80 -21.53
CA ALA A 177 9.89 -16.04 -22.26
C ALA A 177 11.19 -16.50 -22.95
N ASP A 178 11.37 -17.81 -23.08
CA ASP A 178 12.62 -18.40 -23.61
C ASP A 178 12.93 -17.97 -25.06
N ASP A 179 11.92 -17.58 -25.86
CA ASP A 179 12.12 -17.18 -27.26
C ASP A 179 12.89 -15.86 -27.44
N THR A 180 12.97 -15.02 -26.40
CA THR A 180 13.81 -13.80 -26.40
C THR A 180 15.27 -14.07 -25.97
N ALA A 181 15.59 -15.27 -25.47
CA ALA A 181 16.94 -15.59 -24.99
C ALA A 181 17.96 -15.82 -26.11
N ALA A 182 17.51 -16.00 -27.36
CA ALA A 182 18.37 -16.38 -28.47
C ALA A 182 19.05 -15.20 -29.20
N GLN A 183 18.71 -13.94 -28.90
CA GLN A 183 19.27 -12.76 -29.59
C GLN A 183 20.08 -11.79 -28.71
N GLN A 184 20.34 -12.10 -27.43
CA GLN A 184 21.08 -11.19 -26.53
C GLN A 184 22.31 -11.83 -25.87
N ASN A 185 22.90 -12.86 -26.49
CA ASN A 185 24.08 -13.55 -25.95
C ASN A 185 25.39 -13.31 -26.72
N GLU A 186 25.54 -12.19 -27.42
CA GLU A 186 26.86 -11.76 -27.89
C GLU A 186 27.11 -10.28 -27.53
N ALA A 187 28.27 -10.06 -26.88
CA ALA A 187 28.86 -8.80 -26.42
C ALA A 187 28.32 -8.18 -25.12
N ALA A 188 28.62 -8.82 -23.99
CA ALA A 188 28.86 -8.08 -22.76
C ALA A 188 30.22 -7.35 -22.86
N GLU A 189 30.23 -6.19 -23.51
CA GLU A 189 31.32 -5.21 -23.34
C GLU A 189 31.08 -4.42 -22.06
N VAL A 190 32.11 -4.35 -21.23
CA VAL A 190 32.19 -3.44 -20.08
C VAL A 190 32.12 -2.01 -20.62
N GLN A 191 30.98 -1.35 -20.48
CA GLN A 191 30.88 0.09 -20.75
C GLN A 191 31.65 0.85 -19.65
N GLU A 192 32.77 1.47 -20.03
CA GLU A 192 33.36 2.57 -19.26
C GLU A 192 32.32 3.69 -19.09
N GLU A 193 32.23 4.25 -17.88
CA GLU A 193 31.39 5.42 -17.60
C GLU A 193 31.79 6.58 -18.52
N LEU A 194 30.92 6.88 -19.49
CA LEU A 194 31.01 8.12 -20.26
C LEU A 194 30.85 9.32 -19.30
N PRO A 195 31.74 10.34 -19.35
CA PRO A 195 31.60 11.53 -18.53
C PRO A 195 30.42 12.35 -19.02
N LEU A 196 29.25 12.13 -18.42
CA LEU A 196 28.05 12.92 -18.67
C LEU A 196 28.30 14.37 -18.23
N LYS A 197 28.51 15.27 -19.19
CA LYS A 197 28.42 16.71 -18.95
C LYS A 197 26.99 17.02 -18.47
N GLN A 198 26.89 17.77 -17.37
CA GLN A 198 25.62 18.24 -16.82
C GLN A 198 24.79 18.93 -17.92
N PRO A 199 23.49 18.60 -18.06
CA PRO A 199 22.65 19.21 -19.07
C PRO A 199 22.46 20.70 -18.75
N VAL A 200 22.70 21.54 -19.75
CA VAL A 200 22.45 22.98 -19.68
C VAL A 200 20.93 23.21 -19.62
N ALA A 201 20.50 24.07 -18.68
CA ALA A 201 19.09 24.42 -18.49
C ALA A 201 18.46 24.96 -19.78
N LYS A 202 17.35 24.35 -20.23
CA LYS A 202 16.56 24.85 -21.36
C LYS A 202 15.80 26.12 -20.95
N PRO A 203 15.61 27.08 -21.88
CA PRO A 203 14.87 28.31 -21.62
C PRO A 203 13.36 28.06 -21.48
N ARG A 204 12.70 28.90 -20.66
CA ARG A 204 11.27 28.87 -20.31
C ARG A 204 10.37 29.39 -21.48
N ASP A 205 9.18 28.80 -21.57
CA ASP A 205 7.95 29.15 -22.33
C ASP A 205 7.85 28.75 -23.83
N ALA A 206 6.67 28.46 -24.41
CA ALA A 206 5.28 28.79 -24.03
C ALA A 206 4.20 27.74 -24.38
N TYR A 207 4.53 26.47 -24.64
CA TYR A 207 3.56 25.46 -25.12
C TYR A 207 3.77 24.06 -24.52
N GLU A 208 3.71 23.94 -23.19
CA GLU A 208 3.43 22.65 -22.52
C GLU A 208 1.98 22.22 -22.79
N ALA A 209 1.69 21.82 -24.02
CA ALA A 209 0.44 21.21 -24.43
C ALA A 209 0.47 19.72 -24.09
N GLY A 210 -0.02 19.34 -22.90
CA GLY A 210 -0.09 17.92 -22.54
C GLY A 210 -0.52 17.55 -21.11
N GLY A 211 -1.34 18.36 -20.44
CA GLY A 211 -2.28 17.86 -19.43
C GLY A 211 -1.71 17.17 -18.17
N VAL A 212 -0.79 17.81 -17.44
CA VAL A 212 -0.66 17.57 -16.00
C VAL A 212 -1.28 18.75 -15.27
N VAL A 213 -2.46 18.56 -14.69
CA VAL A 213 -3.04 19.55 -13.77
C VAL A 213 -2.28 19.43 -12.46
N TYR A 214 -1.24 20.25 -12.29
CA TYR A 214 -0.61 20.42 -10.99
C TYR A 214 -1.58 21.15 -10.07
N MET A 215 -2.12 20.46 -9.04
CA MET A 215 -2.96 21.11 -8.01
C MET A 215 -2.16 22.14 -7.19
N THR A 216 -0.83 21.94 -7.07
CA THR A 216 0.13 22.89 -6.51
C THR A 216 1.45 22.81 -7.27
N GLN A 217 2.04 23.95 -7.64
CA GLN A 217 3.38 23.99 -8.22
C GLN A 217 4.41 23.53 -7.17
N PRO A 218 5.33 22.60 -7.49
CA PRO A 218 6.41 22.21 -6.58
C PRO A 218 7.23 23.43 -6.14
N LEU A 219 7.51 23.52 -4.85
CA LEU A 219 8.21 24.67 -4.27
C LEU A 219 9.68 24.70 -4.74
N GLU A 220 10.14 25.85 -5.23
CA GLU A 220 11.56 26.07 -5.55
C GLU A 220 12.39 25.96 -4.27
N ARG A 221 13.47 25.16 -4.32
CA ARG A 221 14.33 24.88 -3.17
C ARG A 221 15.25 26.09 -2.89
N PRO A 222 15.21 26.70 -1.69
CA PRO A 222 16.16 27.74 -1.29
C PRO A 222 17.61 27.24 -1.23
N GLU A 223 18.58 28.16 -1.33
CA GLU A 223 20.01 27.84 -1.19
C GLU A 223 20.38 27.32 0.21
N SER A 224 19.68 27.79 1.24
CA SER A 224 19.86 27.35 2.62
C SER A 224 18.53 27.05 3.29
N LEU A 225 18.51 25.99 4.11
CA LEU A 225 17.37 25.56 4.90
C LEU A 225 17.80 25.41 6.35
N GLN A 226 16.91 25.71 7.28
CA GLN A 226 17.13 25.43 8.70
C GLN A 226 16.52 24.07 9.00
N GLY A 227 17.17 23.22 9.79
CA GLY A 227 16.64 21.90 10.09
C GLY A 227 17.04 21.37 11.45
N ASN A 228 16.25 20.43 11.94
CA ASN A 228 16.47 19.73 13.19
C ASN A 228 16.85 18.28 12.92
N THR A 229 17.82 17.75 13.64
CA THR A 229 18.20 16.33 13.56
C THR A 229 17.79 15.61 14.84
N TYR A 230 16.94 14.61 14.68
CA TYR A 230 16.43 13.75 15.74
C TYR A 230 17.15 12.40 15.72
N LYS A 231 17.33 11.81 16.88
CA LYS A 231 18.04 10.54 17.04
C LYS A 231 17.10 9.48 17.59
N ILE A 232 16.97 8.37 16.87
CA ILE A 232 16.23 7.18 17.30
C ILE A 232 17.22 6.06 17.61
N ARG A 233 17.03 5.39 18.74
CA ARG A 233 17.71 4.13 19.08
C ARG A 233 16.69 3.00 19.06
N TRP A 234 16.72 2.21 18.00
CA TRP A 234 15.83 1.05 17.89
C TRP A 234 16.49 -0.16 18.59
N PRO A 235 15.83 -0.85 19.54
CA PRO A 235 16.46 -1.90 20.35
C PRO A 235 17.09 -3.06 19.58
N GLU A 236 16.57 -3.39 18.39
CA GLU A 236 17.10 -4.46 17.53
C GLU A 236 18.24 -4.03 16.60
N ASN A 237 18.59 -2.73 16.59
CA ASN A 237 19.65 -2.19 15.74
C ASN A 237 20.85 -1.73 16.59
N ASP A 238 22.04 -2.22 16.28
CA ASP A 238 23.29 -1.77 16.91
C ASP A 238 23.61 -0.29 16.64
N HIS A 239 22.97 0.29 15.62
CA HIS A 239 23.21 1.65 15.15
C HIS A 239 21.99 2.55 15.30
N ALA A 240 22.22 3.75 15.83
CA ALA A 240 21.20 4.79 15.89
C ALA A 240 20.84 5.33 14.49
N ILE A 241 19.57 5.68 14.32
CA ILE A 241 19.05 6.34 13.13
C ILE A 241 18.96 7.84 13.40
N TYR A 242 19.44 8.63 12.46
CA TYR A 242 19.39 10.09 12.49
C TYR A 242 18.40 10.57 11.44
N ILE A 243 17.41 11.35 11.87
CA ILE A 243 16.36 11.90 11.03
C ILE A 243 16.52 13.41 11.02
N THR A 244 16.97 13.97 9.91
CA THR A 244 17.08 15.42 9.72
C THR A 244 15.87 15.91 8.96
N ILE A 245 15.10 16.83 9.53
CA ILE A 245 13.99 17.48 8.82
C ILE A 245 14.36 18.95 8.65
N ASN A 246 14.36 19.40 7.41
CA ASN A 246 14.67 20.77 7.01
C ASN A 246 13.38 21.52 6.71
N ASP A 247 13.28 22.73 7.25
CA ASP A 247 12.17 23.65 7.13
C ASP A 247 12.47 24.78 6.15
N MET A 248 11.42 25.23 5.48
CA MET A 248 11.40 26.49 4.76
C MET A 248 10.50 27.50 5.48
N LEU A 249 10.89 28.78 5.42
CA LEU A 249 10.05 29.86 5.93
C LEU A 249 9.23 30.43 4.77
N ARG A 250 7.90 30.38 4.87
CA ARG A 250 6.98 30.95 3.88
C ARG A 250 5.84 31.66 4.60
N ASP A 251 5.57 32.91 4.22
CA ASP A 251 4.49 33.73 4.78
C ASP A 251 4.50 33.80 6.33
N GLY A 252 5.71 33.86 6.91
CA GLY A 252 5.92 33.91 8.37
C GLY A 252 5.69 32.58 9.09
N ARG A 253 5.39 31.48 8.38
CA ARG A 253 5.25 30.12 8.92
C ARG A 253 6.39 29.22 8.48
N ARG A 254 6.79 28.31 9.38
CA ARG A 254 7.74 27.24 9.07
C ARG A 254 6.99 26.05 8.52
N LEU A 255 7.41 25.57 7.35
CA LEU A 255 6.86 24.40 6.69
C LEU A 255 8.00 23.40 6.48
N PRO A 256 7.81 22.11 6.78
CA PRO A 256 8.83 21.13 6.50
C PRO A 256 8.94 20.95 4.97
N PHE A 257 10.18 20.86 4.51
CA PHE A 257 10.51 20.88 3.08
C PHE A 257 11.15 19.58 2.60
N GLU A 258 12.09 19.03 3.39
CA GLU A 258 12.73 17.75 3.08
C GLU A 258 13.14 17.02 4.35
N ILE A 259 13.19 15.70 4.27
CA ILE A 259 13.63 14.81 5.34
C ILE A 259 14.84 14.03 4.84
N PHE A 260 15.78 13.70 5.73
CA PHE A 260 16.90 12.81 5.50
C PHE A 260 16.97 11.78 6.60
N ILE A 261 16.94 10.50 6.25
CA ILE A 261 17.09 9.41 7.20
C ILE A 261 18.47 8.78 6.96
N ASN A 262 19.34 8.87 7.96
CA ASN A 262 20.70 8.35 7.91
C ASN A 262 20.90 7.29 8.99
N SER A 263 21.49 6.16 8.61
CA SER A 263 21.88 5.09 9.53
C SER A 263 23.25 4.56 9.16
N LYS A 264 24.00 4.06 10.15
CA LYS A 264 25.23 3.30 9.90
C LYS A 264 24.95 1.85 9.52
N ASN A 265 23.72 1.36 9.71
CA ASN A 265 23.30 0.04 9.26
C ASN A 265 23.04 0.06 7.74
N THR A 266 23.81 -0.72 6.98
CA THR A 266 23.71 -0.85 5.52
C THR A 266 22.64 -1.84 5.06
N GLU A 267 22.16 -2.72 5.92
CA GLU A 267 21.11 -3.73 5.64
C GLU A 267 19.82 -3.09 5.10
N HIS A 268 19.62 -1.83 5.45
CA HIS A 268 18.38 -1.10 5.27
C HIS A 268 18.52 0.14 4.39
N TYR A 269 19.68 0.30 3.75
CA TYR A 269 20.03 1.50 3.01
C TYR A 269 19.08 1.82 1.85
N ALA A 270 18.77 0.82 1.01
CA ALA A 270 17.96 1.03 -0.20
C ALA A 270 16.54 1.54 0.11
N TRP A 271 15.86 0.92 1.08
CA TRP A 271 14.52 1.35 1.48
C TRP A 271 14.56 2.68 2.25
N THR A 272 15.60 2.94 3.04
CA THR A 272 15.78 4.22 3.75
C THR A 272 15.91 5.38 2.76
N VAL A 273 16.69 5.21 1.69
CA VAL A 273 16.83 6.20 0.61
C VAL A 273 15.50 6.39 -0.14
N ALA A 274 14.80 5.30 -0.46
CA ALA A 274 13.49 5.37 -1.12
C ALA A 274 12.47 6.14 -0.28
N LEU A 275 12.35 5.81 1.02
CA LEU A 275 11.45 6.47 1.96
C LEU A 275 11.78 7.96 2.11
N THR A 276 13.06 8.29 2.24
CA THR A 276 13.57 9.66 2.31
C THR A 276 13.15 10.48 1.09
N ARG A 277 13.31 9.93 -0.13
CA ARG A 277 12.92 10.60 -1.38
C ARG A 277 11.40 10.78 -1.49
N MET A 278 10.63 9.78 -1.09
CA MET A 278 9.17 9.81 -1.15
C MET A 278 8.58 10.84 -0.19
N ILE A 279 8.97 10.83 1.08
CA ILE A 279 8.46 11.79 2.07
C ILE A 279 8.89 13.22 1.70
N SER A 280 10.13 13.42 1.25
CA SER A 280 10.58 14.74 0.76
C SER A 280 9.80 15.22 -0.45
N ALA A 281 9.39 14.33 -1.36
CA ALA A 281 8.55 14.70 -2.49
C ALA A 281 7.15 15.16 -2.03
N VAL A 282 6.60 14.53 -0.99
CA VAL A 282 5.32 14.96 -0.38
C VAL A 282 5.46 16.32 0.28
N PHE A 283 6.50 16.54 1.09
CA PHE A 283 6.76 17.84 1.75
C PHE A 283 6.88 18.99 0.73
N ARG A 284 7.56 18.76 -0.40
CA ARG A 284 7.72 19.77 -1.47
C ARG A 284 6.44 20.15 -2.20
N ARG A 285 5.43 19.28 -2.21
CA ARG A 285 4.13 19.56 -2.86
C ARG A 285 3.24 20.46 -1.99
N GLY A 286 3.57 20.60 -0.71
CA GLY A 286 2.80 21.39 0.26
C GLY A 286 1.41 20.81 0.53
N GLY A 287 0.65 21.46 1.41
CA GLY A 287 -0.68 21.02 1.85
C GLY A 287 -0.65 20.39 3.24
N ASP A 288 -1.69 19.62 3.56
CA ASP A 288 -1.73 18.87 4.81
C ASP A 288 -0.83 17.63 4.70
N ILE A 289 0.22 17.62 5.52
CA ILE A 289 1.22 16.55 5.61
C ILE A 289 0.98 15.65 6.83
N SER A 290 -0.05 15.94 7.62
CA SER A 290 -0.41 15.15 8.80
C SER A 290 -0.77 13.71 8.41
N PHE A 291 -1.30 13.50 7.20
CA PHE A 291 -1.57 12.15 6.68
C PHE A 291 -0.31 11.28 6.63
N VAL A 292 0.87 11.84 6.34
CA VAL A 292 2.12 11.06 6.27
C VAL A 292 2.47 10.50 7.65
N VAL A 293 2.19 11.28 8.71
CA VAL A 293 2.40 10.86 10.10
C VAL A 293 1.46 9.70 10.44
N GLU A 294 0.17 9.83 10.09
CA GLU A 294 -0.85 8.81 10.35
C GLU A 294 -0.52 7.50 9.63
N GLU A 295 -0.17 7.55 8.34
CA GLU A 295 0.20 6.40 7.53
C GLU A 295 1.44 5.69 8.08
N LEU A 296 2.49 6.44 8.48
CA LEU A 296 3.69 5.85 9.06
C LEU A 296 3.44 5.17 10.40
N LYS A 297 2.59 5.77 11.26
CA LYS A 297 2.20 5.19 12.55
C LYS A 297 1.32 3.94 12.41
N ALA A 298 0.61 3.81 11.30
CA ALA A 298 -0.23 2.65 11.00
C ALA A 298 0.57 1.44 10.48
N VAL A 299 1.88 1.57 10.23
CA VAL A 299 2.71 0.43 9.78
C VAL A 299 3.18 -0.41 10.97
N PHE A 300 2.94 -1.72 10.89
CA PHE A 300 3.33 -2.70 11.91
C PHE A 300 4.50 -3.57 11.40
N ASP A 301 5.49 -3.84 12.26
CA ASP A 301 6.53 -4.83 11.95
C ASP A 301 5.97 -6.24 12.21
N PRO A 302 6.05 -7.19 11.26
CA PRO A 302 5.59 -8.56 11.45
C PRO A 302 6.32 -9.31 12.58
N ARG A 303 7.51 -8.85 12.99
CA ARG A 303 8.25 -9.37 14.15
C ARG A 303 7.76 -8.79 15.49
N GLY A 304 6.84 -7.82 15.43
CA GLY A 304 6.31 -7.10 16.59
C GLY A 304 7.02 -5.76 16.83
N GLY A 305 6.30 -4.83 17.44
CA GLY A 305 6.84 -3.55 17.90
C GLY A 305 7.71 -3.63 19.14
N GLN A 306 8.31 -2.50 19.50
CA GLN A 306 9.25 -2.36 20.61
C GLN A 306 8.72 -1.40 21.68
N TRP A 307 9.08 -1.63 22.94
CA TRP A 307 8.81 -0.67 24.01
C TRP A 307 9.93 0.36 24.06
N MET A 308 9.59 1.63 23.83
CA MET A 308 10.52 2.76 23.81
C MET A 308 9.97 3.87 24.70
N GLU A 309 10.79 4.38 25.62
CA GLU A 309 10.44 5.51 26.51
C GLU A 309 9.11 5.32 27.28
N GLY A 310 8.80 4.09 27.67
CA GLY A 310 7.58 3.76 28.42
C GLY A 310 6.31 3.64 27.58
N ARG A 311 6.42 3.68 26.24
CA ARG A 311 5.31 3.46 25.30
C ARG A 311 5.64 2.33 24.33
N TYR A 312 4.62 1.62 23.86
CA TYR A 312 4.75 0.63 22.79
C TYR A 312 4.75 1.31 21.42
N VAL A 313 5.78 1.04 20.60
CA VAL A 313 5.94 1.57 19.25
C VAL A 313 5.89 0.39 18.25
N PRO A 314 4.89 0.33 17.36
CA PRO A 314 4.57 -0.88 16.58
C PRO A 314 5.59 -1.23 15.48
N SER A 315 6.40 -0.27 15.03
CA SER A 315 7.46 -0.48 14.04
C SER A 315 8.46 0.67 14.05
N ILE A 316 9.61 0.48 13.38
CA ILE A 316 10.60 1.54 13.18
C ILE A 316 10.04 2.71 12.33
N LEU A 317 9.10 2.40 11.43
CA LEU A 317 8.40 3.40 10.62
C LEU A 317 7.44 4.23 11.47
N ALA A 318 6.76 3.61 12.42
CA ALA A 318 5.94 4.34 13.38
C ALA A 318 6.79 5.28 14.25
N ALA A 319 7.99 4.86 14.65
CA ALA A 319 8.94 5.73 15.36
C ALA A 319 9.38 6.94 14.50
N ILE A 320 9.61 6.75 13.20
CA ILE A 320 9.87 7.85 12.26
C ILE A 320 8.66 8.77 12.17
N GLY A 321 7.45 8.22 12.12
CA GLY A 321 6.19 8.99 12.15
C GLY A 321 6.05 9.85 13.40
N GLU A 322 6.40 9.32 14.58
CA GLU A 322 6.42 10.09 15.84
C GLU A 322 7.45 11.23 15.80
N VAL A 323 8.62 11.03 15.20
CA VAL A 323 9.61 12.11 15.01
C VAL A 323 9.07 13.22 14.11
N ILE A 324 8.42 12.86 13.01
CA ILE A 324 7.81 13.84 12.11
C ILE A 324 6.72 14.61 12.85
N GLU A 325 5.82 13.93 13.57
CA GLU A 325 4.78 14.59 14.38
C GLU A 325 5.36 15.56 15.41
N HIS A 326 6.38 15.12 16.15
CA HIS A 326 7.06 15.96 17.11
C HIS A 326 7.65 17.21 16.44
N HIS A 327 8.27 17.04 15.27
CA HIS A 327 8.79 18.15 14.48
C HIS A 327 7.70 19.13 14.02
N LEU A 328 6.56 18.63 13.52
CA LEU A 328 5.40 19.45 13.13
C LEU A 328 4.88 20.30 14.30
N ASN A 329 4.86 19.73 15.51
CA ASN A 329 4.48 20.45 16.72
C ASN A 329 5.52 21.52 17.10
N VAL A 330 6.82 21.21 16.98
CA VAL A 330 7.92 22.16 17.28
C VAL A 330 7.87 23.39 16.37
N ILE A 331 7.57 23.20 15.08
CA ILE A 331 7.50 24.30 14.11
C ILE A 331 6.14 25.03 14.13
N GLY A 332 5.19 24.58 14.96
CA GLY A 332 3.86 25.17 15.07
C GLY A 332 2.95 24.91 13.87
N PHE A 333 3.23 23.87 13.06
CA PHE A 333 2.44 23.50 11.89
C PHE A 333 0.99 23.14 12.27
N ASN A 334 0.82 22.47 13.41
CA ASN A 334 -0.47 22.05 13.95
C ASN A 334 -1.18 23.12 14.81
N ALA A 335 -0.61 24.33 14.94
CA ALA A 335 -1.23 25.39 15.72
C ALA A 335 -2.35 26.08 14.91
N PRO A 336 -3.55 26.31 15.48
CA PRO A 336 -4.61 27.03 14.78
C PRO A 336 -4.16 28.44 14.39
N ALA A 337 -4.46 28.84 13.15
CA ALA A 337 -4.21 30.19 12.67
C ALA A 337 -4.87 31.20 13.62
N ALA A 338 -4.09 32.10 14.22
CA ALA A 338 -4.58 33.13 15.12
C ALA A 338 -5.63 34.01 14.41
N LEU A 339 -6.90 33.88 14.82
CA LEU A 339 -7.92 34.90 14.56
C LEU A 339 -7.64 36.13 15.44
N PRO A 340 -7.94 37.36 14.98
CA PRO A 340 -7.71 38.55 15.78
C PRO A 340 -8.62 38.54 17.02
N VAL A 341 -8.00 38.43 18.19
CA VAL A 341 -8.69 38.37 19.48
C VAL A 341 -9.19 39.77 19.85
N ALA A 342 -10.51 39.96 19.79
CA ALA A 342 -11.18 41.04 20.52
C ALA A 342 -11.94 40.45 21.71
N SER A 343 -11.70 41.07 22.86
CA SER A 343 -12.38 40.95 24.17
C SER A 343 -11.64 40.12 25.24
N PRO A 344 -11.46 40.68 26.45
CA PRO A 344 -10.68 40.07 27.52
C PRO A 344 -11.46 38.95 28.25
N PRO A 345 -10.74 38.00 28.90
CA PRO A 345 -11.38 36.90 29.60
C PRO A 345 -12.07 37.39 30.88
N ILE A 346 -13.33 37.01 31.04
CA ILE A 346 -14.04 37.10 32.32
C ILE A 346 -13.45 36.06 33.26
N ALA A 347 -12.93 36.53 34.39
CA ALA A 347 -12.35 35.70 35.44
C ALA A 347 -13.42 34.83 36.11
N ALA A 348 -13.36 33.52 35.89
CA ALA A 348 -14.09 32.55 36.70
C ALA A 348 -13.32 32.28 38.00
N ARG A 349 -13.87 32.78 39.11
CA ARG A 349 -13.44 32.53 40.48
C ARG A 349 -13.44 31.03 40.80
N ARG A 350 -12.42 30.59 41.53
CA ARG A 350 -12.45 29.36 42.33
C ARG A 350 -13.50 29.51 43.45
N ILE A 351 -14.38 28.54 43.58
CA ILE A 351 -15.11 28.26 44.82
C ILE A 351 -14.82 26.79 45.15
N GLY A 352 -14.26 26.57 46.33
CA GLY A 352 -14.03 25.24 46.87
C GLY A 352 -15.28 24.66 47.53
N ASP A 353 -15.18 23.34 47.66
CA ASP A 353 -15.79 22.44 48.63
C ASP A 353 -17.27 22.02 48.57
N GLU A 354 -17.37 20.68 48.71
CA GLU A 354 -18.46 19.83 49.19
C GLU A 354 -19.67 19.53 48.30
N ALA A 355 -19.65 18.35 47.66
CA ALA A 355 -20.77 17.41 47.71
C ALA A 355 -20.29 15.98 47.39
N GLN A 356 -20.35 15.12 48.41
CA GLN A 356 -20.18 13.67 48.29
C GLN A 356 -21.26 13.08 47.37
N SER A 357 -20.85 12.29 46.37
CA SER A 357 -21.71 11.24 45.82
C SER A 357 -20.88 9.96 45.65
N GLN A 358 -21.28 8.95 46.40
CA GLN A 358 -20.67 7.63 46.45
C GLN A 358 -20.96 6.91 45.13
N SER A 359 -19.91 6.50 44.42
CA SER A 359 -19.97 5.48 43.38
C SER A 359 -19.10 4.31 43.84
N PRO A 360 -19.55 3.05 43.68
CA PRO A 360 -18.85 1.90 44.24
C PRO A 360 -17.48 1.74 43.58
N ALA A 361 -16.50 1.30 44.36
CA ALA A 361 -15.10 1.16 44.00
C ALA A 361 -14.92 0.56 42.59
N SER A 362 -14.42 1.38 41.66
CA SER A 362 -13.83 0.86 40.44
C SER A 362 -12.55 0.14 40.84
N GLU A 363 -12.63 -1.19 41.00
CA GLU A 363 -11.43 -2.02 40.98
C GLU A 363 -10.64 -1.66 39.72
N ASN A 364 -9.34 -1.38 39.88
CA ASN A 364 -8.42 -1.08 38.80
C ASN A 364 -8.35 -2.28 37.85
N LEU A 365 -9.27 -2.36 36.89
CA LEU A 365 -9.29 -3.37 35.84
C LEU A 365 -7.98 -3.27 35.06
N LYS A 366 -7.29 -4.40 34.90
CA LYS A 366 -6.02 -4.45 34.18
C LYS A 366 -6.25 -4.21 32.69
N ASN A 367 -5.23 -3.69 32.02
CA ASN A 367 -5.25 -3.46 30.59
C ASN A 367 -5.08 -4.77 29.81
N CYS A 368 -5.91 -5.00 28.79
CA CYS A 368 -5.80 -6.20 27.96
C CYS A 368 -4.59 -6.12 27.01
N PRO A 369 -3.69 -7.12 26.99
CA PRO A 369 -2.52 -7.10 26.10
C PRO A 369 -2.86 -7.28 24.61
N ARG A 370 -4.09 -7.65 24.27
CA ARG A 370 -4.55 -7.86 22.90
C ARG A 370 -5.31 -6.67 22.32
N CYS A 371 -6.17 -6.03 23.10
CA CYS A 371 -7.04 -4.94 22.61
C CYS A 371 -6.90 -3.62 23.38
N SER A 372 -6.05 -3.57 24.41
CA SER A 372 -5.74 -2.35 25.18
C SER A 372 -6.94 -1.69 25.87
N GLN A 373 -8.04 -2.42 26.07
CA GLN A 373 -9.15 -1.97 26.91
C GLN A 373 -8.96 -2.40 28.37
N TYR A 374 -9.41 -1.54 29.27
CA TYR A 374 -9.51 -1.80 30.71
C TYR A 374 -10.72 -2.72 30.97
N GLY A 375 -10.47 -4.02 30.97
CA GLY A 375 -11.54 -5.02 31.08
C GLY A 375 -11.02 -6.43 31.36
N VAL A 376 -9.77 -6.57 31.82
CA VAL A 376 -9.24 -7.87 32.22
C VAL A 376 -9.66 -8.16 33.66
N ILE A 377 -10.41 -9.25 33.81
CA ILE A 377 -10.83 -9.82 35.09
C ILE A 377 -10.13 -11.16 35.28
N GLN A 378 -9.97 -11.59 36.54
CA GLN A 378 -9.45 -12.90 36.84
C GLN A 378 -10.62 -13.85 37.12
N GLN A 379 -10.76 -14.90 36.31
CA GLN A 379 -11.82 -15.89 36.43
C GLN A 379 -11.23 -17.29 36.32
N GLU A 380 -11.53 -18.16 37.29
CA GLU A 380 -11.09 -19.57 37.31
C GLU A 380 -9.57 -19.77 37.17
N GLY A 381 -8.77 -18.82 37.68
CA GLY A 381 -7.31 -18.86 37.59
C GLY A 381 -6.73 -18.35 36.25
N CYS A 382 -7.58 -17.81 35.37
CA CYS A 382 -7.18 -17.23 34.10
C CYS A 382 -7.50 -15.72 34.06
N ASP A 383 -6.60 -14.93 33.46
CA ASP A 383 -6.87 -13.55 33.09
C ASP A 383 -7.74 -13.52 31.82
N VAL A 384 -8.98 -13.04 31.93
CA VAL A 384 -9.96 -12.99 30.84
C VAL A 384 -10.38 -11.55 30.55
N CYS A 385 -10.33 -11.13 29.29
CA CYS A 385 -10.78 -9.82 28.84
C CYS A 385 -12.26 -9.85 28.42
N THR A 386 -13.10 -9.04 29.07
CA THR A 386 -14.54 -8.93 28.79
C THR A 386 -14.84 -8.28 27.43
N SER A 387 -13.92 -7.49 26.88
CA SER A 387 -14.12 -6.77 25.61
C SER A 387 -13.75 -7.59 24.37
N CYS A 388 -12.72 -8.44 24.42
CA CYS A 388 -12.21 -9.14 23.24
C CYS A 388 -12.07 -10.67 23.38
N GLY A 389 -12.38 -11.23 24.56
CA GLY A 389 -12.30 -12.66 24.84
C GLY A 389 -10.87 -13.21 24.92
N PHE A 390 -9.86 -12.35 25.11
CA PHE A 390 -8.50 -12.79 25.42
C PHE A 390 -8.50 -13.55 26.75
N SER A 391 -7.93 -14.76 26.79
CA SER A 391 -7.76 -15.55 28.01
C SER A 391 -6.32 -16.06 28.16
N LYS A 392 -5.72 -15.88 29.34
CA LYS A 392 -4.41 -16.47 29.68
C LYS A 392 -4.45 -17.08 31.08
N CYS A 393 -4.34 -18.40 31.16
CA CYS A 393 -4.23 -19.13 32.42
C CYS A 393 -2.78 -19.19 32.88
N ALA A 394 -2.56 -19.15 34.20
CA ALA A 394 -1.24 -19.33 34.80
C ALA A 394 -0.77 -20.78 34.77
#